data_AF-A0A359C8Q9-F1
#
_entry.id   AF-A0A359C8Q9-F1
#
_cell.length_a   1.000
_cell.length_b   1.000
_cell.length_c   1.000
_cell.angle_alpha   90.00
_cell.angle_beta   90.00
_cell.angle_gamma   90.00
#
_symmetry.space_group_name_H-M   'P 1'
#
loop_
_entity.id
_entity.type
_entity.pdbx_description
1 polymer ?
#
loop_
_entity_poly.entity_id
_entity_poly.type
_entity_poly.pdbx_seq_one_letter_code
_entity_poly.pdbx_strand_id
1 'polypeptide(L)'
;MKRSPYPHLQRRSRLVNPRFQGAPAVLVAAVILAAGALVGFLLLRDIREALGIAASRGHFGFPTPFPIVSDILVRWLLVLFALIFAGGSLALLWSLRRIRKGISLLVGAFELSAGGDLSSPTDVHGVDEIVECGAEIDEVRAHTLALIGEIRGEAGAMRSSALSEEEFERRWDALKRKIVRVVP
;
A
#
# COMPACT_ATOMS: atom_id res chain seq x y z
N MET A 1 7.69 4.17 36.28
CA MET A 1 6.93 4.63 35.10
C MET A 1 7.52 5.96 34.61
N LYS A 2 8.35 5.93 33.56
CA LYS A 2 8.91 7.15 32.93
C LYS A 2 7.92 7.69 31.90
N ARG A 3 7.50 8.94 32.03
CA ARG A 3 6.67 9.65 31.04
C ARG A 3 7.54 10.00 29.82
N SER A 4 7.09 9.64 28.64
CA SER A 4 7.68 10.02 27.35
C SER A 4 7.56 11.54 27.14
N PRO A 5 8.59 12.25 26.62
CA PRO A 5 8.63 13.71 26.53
C PRO A 5 7.96 14.34 25.30
N TYR A 6 7.16 13.60 24.52
CA TYR A 6 6.54 14.10 23.28
C TYR A 6 5.01 14.18 23.38
N PRO A 7 4.42 15.34 23.71
CA PRO A 7 2.97 15.47 23.92
C PRO A 7 2.13 15.55 22.64
N HIS A 8 2.74 15.58 21.45
CA HIS A 8 2.02 15.73 20.16
C HIS A 8 1.72 14.38 19.47
N LEU A 9 2.37 13.30 19.89
CA LEU A 9 2.17 11.96 19.36
C LEU A 9 1.09 11.21 20.16
N GLN A 10 -0.08 11.82 20.33
CA GLN A 10 -1.26 11.06 20.74
C GLN A 10 -1.84 10.38 19.49
N ARG A 11 -1.06 9.46 18.92
CA ARG A 11 -1.48 8.58 17.83
C ARG A 11 -2.60 7.72 18.41
N ARG A 12 -3.86 8.07 18.11
CA ARG A 12 -4.97 7.12 18.22
C ARG A 12 -4.62 6.02 17.23
N SER A 13 -3.97 4.97 17.72
CA SER A 13 -3.87 3.70 17.03
C SER A 13 -5.29 3.17 16.89
N ARG A 14 -5.97 3.60 15.83
CA ARG A 14 -7.10 2.87 15.30
C ARG A 14 -6.48 1.55 14.85
N LEU A 15 -6.56 0.53 15.72
CA LEU A 15 -6.33 -0.86 15.36
C LEU A 15 -7.35 -1.21 14.29
N VAL A 16 -7.08 -0.80 13.05
CA VAL A 16 -7.81 -1.24 11.88
C VAL A 16 -7.29 -2.65 11.62
N ASN A 17 -8.20 -3.61 11.77
CA ASN A 17 -7.91 -5.02 11.59
C ASN A 17 -7.27 -5.23 10.20
N PRO A 18 -6.03 -5.75 10.11
CA PRO A 18 -5.28 -5.84 8.84
C PRO A 18 -5.91 -6.81 7.82
N ARG A 19 -6.97 -7.51 8.20
CA ARG A 19 -7.65 -8.52 7.37
C ARG A 19 -8.67 -7.92 6.39
N PHE A 20 -8.98 -6.63 6.48
CA PHE A 20 -9.93 -5.96 5.58
C PHE A 20 -9.48 -4.55 5.20
N GLN A 21 -8.43 -4.45 4.38
CA GLN A 21 -8.26 -3.29 3.50
C GLN A 21 -9.46 -3.27 2.54
N GLY A 22 -10.50 -2.51 2.89
CA GLY A 22 -11.84 -2.62 2.30
C GLY A 22 -11.91 -2.31 0.81
N ALA A 23 -11.09 -1.40 0.29
CA ALA A 23 -11.14 -1.03 -1.12
C ALA A 23 -10.73 -2.16 -2.08
N PRO A 24 -9.55 -2.81 -1.94
CA PRO A 24 -9.16 -3.92 -2.82
C PRO A 24 -10.04 -5.16 -2.62
N ALA A 25 -10.44 -5.47 -1.38
CA ALA A 25 -11.32 -6.60 -1.10
C ALA A 25 -12.72 -6.42 -1.72
N VAL A 26 -13.29 -5.21 -1.65
CA VAL A 26 -14.59 -4.89 -2.28
C VAL A 26 -14.48 -4.94 -3.80
N LEU A 27 -13.38 -4.48 -4.38
CA LEU A 27 -13.17 -4.53 -5.83
C LEU A 27 -13.05 -5.98 -6.32
N VAL A 28 -12.31 -6.83 -5.59
CA VAL A 28 -12.24 -8.28 -5.87
C VAL A 28 -13.61 -8.93 -5.74
N ALA A 29 -14.36 -8.62 -4.67
CA ALA A 29 -15.71 -9.16 -4.49
C ALA A 29 -16.68 -8.72 -5.61
N ALA A 30 -16.62 -7.46 -6.02
CA ALA A 30 -17.43 -6.93 -7.12
C ALA A 30 -17.11 -7.62 -8.45
N VAL A 31 -15.83 -7.84 -8.76
CA VAL A 31 -15.40 -8.56 -9.97
C VAL A 31 -15.87 -10.02 -9.94
N ILE A 32 -15.73 -10.70 -8.80
CA ILE A 32 -16.20 -12.09 -8.63
C ILE A 32 -17.73 -12.16 -8.80
N LEU A 33 -18.48 -11.24 -8.20
CA LEU A 33 -19.94 -11.21 -8.31
C LEU A 33 -20.39 -10.89 -9.75
N ALA A 34 -19.77 -9.92 -10.42
CA ALA A 34 -20.12 -9.57 -11.79
C ALA A 34 -19.79 -10.72 -12.77
N ALA A 35 -18.61 -11.32 -12.64
CA ALA A 35 -18.20 -12.46 -13.45
C ALA A 35 -19.10 -13.68 -13.18
N GLY A 36 -19.38 -13.97 -11.91
CA GLY A 36 -20.28 -15.06 -11.50
C GLY A 36 -21.71 -14.86 -12.01
N ALA A 37 -22.25 -13.64 -11.93
CA ALA A 37 -23.58 -13.32 -12.44
C ALA A 37 -23.66 -13.46 -13.97
N LEU A 38 -22.64 -12.98 -14.69
CA LEU A 38 -22.58 -13.11 -16.15
C LEU A 38 -22.50 -14.58 -16.57
N VAL A 39 -21.62 -15.36 -15.94
CA VAL A 39 -21.49 -16.80 -16.21
C VAL A 39 -22.77 -17.54 -15.86
N GLY A 40 -23.40 -17.23 -14.73
CA GLY A 40 -24.67 -17.84 -14.32
C GLY A 40 -25.81 -17.53 -15.29
N PHE A 41 -25.87 -16.29 -15.79
CA PHE A 41 -26.86 -15.90 -16.81
C PHE A 41 -26.66 -16.66 -18.12
N LEU A 42 -25.42 -16.75 -18.61
CA LEU A 42 -25.10 -17.46 -19.85
C LEU A 42 -25.34 -18.96 -19.72
N LEU A 43 -24.96 -19.55 -18.57
CA LEU A 43 -25.27 -20.94 -18.24
C LEU A 43 -26.79 -21.18 -18.31
N LEU A 44 -27.60 -20.33 -17.67
CA LEU A 44 -29.05 -20.49 -17.67
C LEU A 44 -29.63 -20.38 -19.09
N ARG A 45 -29.10 -19.48 -19.91
CA ARG A 45 -29.51 -19.33 -21.31
C ARG A 45 -29.22 -20.58 -22.13
N ASP A 46 -27.97 -21.07 -22.05
CA ASP A 46 -27.53 -22.23 -22.83
C ASP A 46 -28.26 -23.52 -22.39
N ILE A 47 -28.52 -23.68 -21.08
CA ILE A 47 -29.33 -24.79 -20.56
C ILE A 47 -30.76 -24.73 -21.10
N ARG A 48 -31.39 -23.55 -21.12
CA ARG A 48 -32.75 -23.36 -21.64
C ARG A 48 -32.82 -23.65 -23.13
N GLU A 49 -31.85 -23.19 -23.91
CA GLU A 49 -31.76 -23.47 -25.35
C GLU A 49 -31.58 -24.97 -25.60
N ALA A 50 -30.65 -25.63 -24.88
CA ALA A 50 -30.40 -27.06 -25.03
C ALA A 50 -31.64 -27.92 -24.68
N LEU A 51 -32.33 -27.59 -23.59
CA LEU A 51 -33.58 -28.26 -23.20
C LEU A 51 -34.71 -27.99 -24.20
N GLY A 52 -34.83 -26.76 -24.72
CA GLY A 52 -35.82 -26.40 -25.74
C GLY A 52 -35.61 -27.15 -27.06
N ILE A 53 -34.36 -27.27 -27.50
CA ILE A 53 -34.00 -28.05 -28.68
C ILE A 53 -34.31 -29.54 -28.46
N ALA A 54 -33.94 -30.10 -27.30
CA ALA A 54 -34.24 -31.50 -26.98
C ALA A 54 -35.75 -31.78 -26.92
N ALA A 55 -36.55 -30.88 -26.35
CA ALA A 55 -38.00 -30.97 -26.32
C ALA A 55 -38.61 -30.94 -27.73
N SER A 56 -38.12 -30.04 -28.60
CA SER A 56 -38.61 -29.91 -29.99
C SER A 56 -38.27 -31.11 -30.88
N ARG A 57 -37.20 -31.85 -30.56
CA ARG A 57 -36.76 -33.06 -31.29
C ARG A 57 -37.41 -34.35 -30.76
N GLY A 58 -38.40 -34.24 -29.88
CA GLY A 58 -39.14 -35.39 -29.34
C GLY A 58 -38.27 -36.36 -28.55
N HIS A 59 -37.15 -35.90 -27.96
CA HIS A 59 -36.27 -36.73 -27.14
C HIS A 59 -36.92 -37.05 -25.78
N PHE A 60 -37.95 -37.90 -25.78
CA PHE A 60 -38.66 -38.39 -24.59
C PHE A 60 -38.03 -39.67 -23.99
N GLY A 61 -36.84 -40.07 -24.44
CA GLY A 61 -36.18 -41.32 -24.02
C GLY A 61 -35.21 -41.20 -22.84
N PHE A 62 -34.93 -39.99 -22.33
CA PHE A 62 -33.94 -39.82 -21.27
C PHE A 62 -34.60 -39.87 -19.87
N PRO A 63 -34.14 -40.74 -18.96
CA PRO A 63 -34.68 -40.82 -17.60
C PRO A 63 -34.38 -39.56 -16.75
N THR A 64 -33.37 -38.76 -17.14
CA THR A 64 -33.06 -37.46 -16.53
C THR A 64 -32.50 -36.47 -17.57
N PRO A 65 -32.62 -35.15 -17.36
CA PRO A 65 -32.03 -34.12 -18.25
C PRO A 65 -30.50 -33.99 -18.12
N PHE A 66 -29.88 -34.66 -17.16
CA PHE A 66 -28.45 -34.57 -16.86
C PHE A 66 -27.51 -34.80 -18.06
N PRO A 67 -27.64 -35.84 -18.89
CA PRO A 67 -26.75 -36.07 -20.04
C PRO A 67 -26.86 -35.00 -21.14
N ILE A 68 -27.93 -34.21 -21.17
CA ILE A 68 -28.10 -33.10 -22.12
C ILE A 68 -27.34 -31.87 -21.63
N VAL A 69 -27.26 -31.71 -20.31
CA VAL A 69 -26.79 -30.48 -19.67
C VAL A 69 -25.37 -30.62 -19.08
N SER A 70 -24.88 -31.84 -18.89
CA SER A 70 -23.58 -32.14 -18.26
C SER A 70 -22.42 -31.45 -18.96
N ASP A 71 -22.37 -31.49 -20.29
CA ASP A 71 -21.27 -30.91 -21.06
C ASP A 71 -21.28 -29.38 -20.98
N ILE A 72 -22.48 -28.78 -20.97
CA ILE A 72 -22.68 -27.34 -20.79
C ILE A 72 -22.23 -26.92 -19.39
N LEU A 73 -22.62 -27.69 -18.36
CA LEU A 73 -22.21 -27.45 -16.96
C LEU A 73 -20.68 -27.54 -16.79
N VAL A 74 -20.05 -28.58 -17.31
CA VAL A 74 -18.59 -28.77 -17.20
C VAL A 74 -17.86 -27.62 -17.91
N ARG A 75 -18.30 -27.25 -19.12
CA ARG A 75 -17.69 -26.15 -19.86
C ARG A 75 -17.76 -24.83 -19.10
N TRP A 76 -18.93 -24.47 -18.59
CA TRP A 76 -19.10 -23.20 -17.86
C TRP A 76 -18.41 -23.21 -16.49
N LEU A 77 -18.31 -24.37 -15.83
CA LEU A 77 -17.51 -24.51 -14.62
C LEU A 77 -16.02 -24.27 -14.90
N LEU A 78 -15.49 -24.82 -16.00
CA LEU A 78 -14.11 -24.58 -16.43
C LEU A 78 -13.88 -23.09 -16.77
N VAL A 79 -14.82 -22.45 -17.46
CA VAL A 79 -14.75 -21.01 -17.77
C VAL A 79 -14.75 -20.18 -16.49
N LEU A 80 -15.64 -20.48 -15.54
CA LEU A 80 -15.71 -19.78 -14.26
C LEU A 80 -14.40 -19.93 -13.47
N PHE A 81 -13.88 -21.16 -13.38
CA PHE A 81 -12.62 -21.45 -12.71
C PHE A 81 -11.47 -20.68 -13.35
N ALA A 82 -11.36 -20.72 -14.68
CA ALA A 82 -10.31 -20.01 -15.42
C ALA A 82 -10.38 -18.49 -15.20
N LEU A 83 -11.58 -17.90 -15.21
CA LEU A 83 -11.78 -16.47 -14.97
C LEU A 83 -11.38 -16.06 -13.54
N ILE A 84 -11.84 -16.82 -12.53
CA ILE A 84 -11.51 -16.54 -11.13
C ILE A 84 -10.01 -16.72 -10.89
N PHE A 85 -9.42 -17.80 -11.41
CA PHE A 85 -8.00 -18.09 -11.24
C PHE A 85 -7.13 -17.04 -11.93
N ALA A 86 -7.45 -16.67 -13.18
CA ALA A 86 -6.69 -15.65 -13.92
C ALA A 86 -6.84 -14.27 -13.27
N GLY A 87 -8.07 -13.89 -12.90
CA GLY A 87 -8.35 -12.61 -12.24
C GLY A 87 -7.66 -12.48 -10.88
N GLY A 88 -7.74 -13.53 -10.05
CA GLY A 88 -7.05 -13.59 -8.76
C GLY A 88 -5.52 -13.55 -8.91
N SER A 89 -4.97 -14.31 -9.87
CA SER A 89 -3.54 -14.31 -10.16
C SER A 89 -3.05 -12.93 -10.63
N LEU A 90 -3.80 -12.28 -11.51
CA LEU A 90 -3.46 -10.95 -12.02
C LEU A 90 -3.51 -9.89 -10.91
N ALA A 91 -4.55 -9.93 -10.07
CA ALA A 91 -4.68 -9.03 -8.92
C ALA A 91 -3.51 -9.21 -7.94
N LEU A 92 -3.13 -10.45 -7.63
CA LEU A 92 -1.99 -10.76 -6.78
C LEU A 92 -0.68 -10.22 -7.37
N LEU A 93 -0.42 -10.49 -8.66
CA LEU A 93 0.78 -9.99 -9.35
C LEU A 93 0.83 -8.46 -9.36
N TRP A 94 -0.31 -7.80 -9.56
CA TRP A 94 -0.39 -6.34 -9.55
C TRP A 94 -0.11 -5.76 -8.16
N SER A 95 -0.67 -6.35 -7.11
CA SER A 95 -0.39 -5.98 -5.72
C SER A 95 1.08 -6.16 -5.37
N LEU A 96 1.68 -7.30 -5.72
CA LEU A 96 3.11 -7.56 -5.48
C LEU A 96 4.00 -6.56 -6.21
N ARG A 97 3.69 -6.21 -7.46
CA ARG A 97 4.43 -5.18 -8.21
C ARG A 97 4.34 -3.80 -7.54
N ARG A 98 3.16 -3.42 -7.07
CA ARG A 98 2.96 -2.15 -6.34
C ARG A 98 3.75 -2.11 -5.04
N ILE A 99 3.68 -3.17 -4.24
CA ILE A 99 4.43 -3.29 -2.99
C ILE A 99 5.93 -3.20 -3.25
N ARG A 100 6.43 -4.00 -4.22
CA ARG A 100 7.86 -4.01 -4.55
C ARG A 100 8.35 -2.64 -5.02
N LYS A 101 7.57 -1.93 -5.85
CA LYS A 101 7.89 -0.57 -6.28
C LYS A 101 7.90 0.40 -5.10
N GLY A 102 6.91 0.33 -4.22
CA GLY A 102 6.85 1.15 -3.01
C GLY A 102 8.06 0.94 -2.10
N ILE A 103 8.41 -0.31 -1.82
CA ILE A 103 9.60 -0.66 -1.02
C ILE A 103 10.88 -0.14 -1.68
N SER A 104 11.05 -0.30 -3.00
CA SER A 104 12.24 0.21 -3.68
C SER A 104 12.39 1.73 -3.59
N LEU A 105 11.28 2.47 -3.59
CA LEU A 105 11.29 3.92 -3.41
C LEU A 105 11.65 4.29 -1.97
N LEU A 106 11.11 3.59 -0.97
CA LEU A 106 11.50 3.81 0.44
C LEU A 106 12.98 3.54 0.67
N VAL A 107 13.52 2.44 0.12
CA VAL A 107 14.94 2.10 0.23
C VAL A 107 15.79 3.16 -0.46
N GLY A 108 15.44 3.55 -1.69
CA GLY A 108 16.15 4.62 -2.41
C GLY A 108 16.11 5.96 -1.66
N ALA A 109 15.00 6.24 -0.98
CA ALA A 109 14.92 7.38 -0.09
C ALA A 109 15.96 7.24 1.04
N PHE A 110 15.99 6.14 1.80
CA PHE A 110 16.98 5.97 2.86
C PHE A 110 18.43 6.09 2.35
N GLU A 111 18.72 5.57 1.16
CA GLU A 111 20.03 5.73 0.52
C GLU A 111 20.37 7.19 0.22
N LEU A 112 19.41 7.98 -0.31
CA LEU A 112 19.59 9.42 -0.51
C LEU A 112 19.89 10.16 0.80
N SER A 113 19.18 9.80 1.89
CA SER A 113 19.45 10.36 3.23
C SER A 113 20.82 10.00 3.75
N ALA A 114 21.25 8.75 3.56
CA ALA A 114 22.59 8.31 3.91
C ALA A 114 23.66 9.05 3.09
N GLY A 115 23.35 9.41 1.85
CA GLY A 115 24.16 10.28 0.99
C GLY A 115 24.14 11.76 1.36
N GLY A 116 23.37 12.16 2.39
CA GLY A 116 23.27 13.54 2.87
C GLY A 116 22.18 14.38 2.19
N ASP A 117 21.40 13.80 1.27
CA ASP A 117 20.22 14.46 0.72
C ASP A 117 18.99 14.20 1.61
N LEU A 118 18.63 15.23 2.36
CA LEU A 118 17.44 15.26 3.22
C LEU A 118 16.31 16.09 2.61
N SER A 119 16.54 16.70 1.44
CA SER A 119 15.61 17.66 0.83
C SER A 119 14.69 17.05 -0.20
N SER A 120 15.11 15.96 -0.83
CA SER A 120 14.30 15.23 -1.81
C SER A 120 13.14 14.48 -1.14
N PRO A 121 11.88 14.68 -1.60
CA PRO A 121 10.74 13.95 -1.08
C PRO A 121 10.80 12.47 -1.49
N THR A 122 10.24 11.60 -0.66
CA THR A 122 10.23 10.15 -0.90
C THR A 122 9.26 9.76 -2.04
N ASP A 123 8.26 10.60 -2.33
CA ASP A 123 7.30 10.49 -3.47
C ASP A 123 6.66 9.09 -3.63
N VAL A 124 6.35 8.46 -2.50
CA VAL A 124 5.76 7.12 -2.49
C VAL A 124 4.26 7.22 -2.71
N HIS A 125 3.76 6.38 -3.61
CA HIS A 125 2.33 6.23 -3.90
C HIS A 125 1.93 4.77 -3.89
N GLY A 126 0.68 4.48 -3.53
CA GLY A 126 0.10 3.15 -3.65
C GLY A 126 -0.49 2.64 -2.34
N VAL A 127 0.12 1.61 -1.76
CA VAL A 127 -0.40 0.95 -0.55
C VAL A 127 -0.29 1.91 0.64
N ASP A 128 -1.40 2.14 1.34
CA ASP A 128 -1.51 3.14 2.41
C ASP A 128 -0.38 3.05 3.44
N GLU A 129 -0.01 1.84 3.86
CA GLU A 129 1.07 1.58 4.82
C GLU A 129 2.44 2.04 4.30
N ILE A 130 2.70 1.89 3.01
CA ILE A 130 3.96 2.32 2.37
C ILE A 130 3.97 3.85 2.23
N VAL A 131 2.81 4.45 1.91
CA VAL A 131 2.65 5.90 1.82
C VAL A 131 2.83 6.55 3.20
N GLU A 132 2.24 5.97 4.25
CA GLU A 132 2.39 6.44 5.63
C GLU A 132 3.85 6.37 6.08
N CYS A 133 4.54 5.26 5.77
CA CYS A 133 5.97 5.14 6.06
C CYS A 133 6.81 6.18 5.30
N GLY A 134 6.51 6.45 4.04
CA GLY A 134 7.18 7.51 3.26
C GLY A 134 6.98 8.90 3.87
N ALA A 135 5.77 9.19 4.34
CA ALA A 135 5.46 10.44 5.02
C ALA A 135 6.22 10.58 6.35
N GLU A 136 6.33 9.50 7.13
CA GLU A 136 7.12 9.50 8.37
C GLU A 136 8.61 9.76 8.08
N ILE A 137 9.17 9.19 7.00
CA ILE A 137 10.56 9.46 6.57
C ILE A 137 10.74 10.94 6.21
N ASP A 138 9.83 11.49 5.40
CA ASP A 138 9.90 12.89 4.97
C ASP A 138 9.77 13.86 6.15
N GLU A 139 8.94 13.55 7.16
CA GLU A 139 8.82 14.32 8.39
C GLU A 139 10.14 14.32 9.19
N VAL A 140 10.76 13.14 9.37
CA VAL A 140 12.05 13.02 10.07
C VAL A 140 13.13 13.82 9.35
N ARG A 141 13.20 13.74 8.02
CA ARG A 141 14.16 14.50 7.22
C ARG A 141 13.97 16.01 7.36
N ALA A 142 12.73 16.48 7.26
CA ALA A 142 12.41 17.89 7.40
C ALA A 142 12.81 18.39 8.80
N HIS A 143 12.58 17.59 9.84
CA HIS A 143 13.02 17.89 11.19
C HIS A 143 14.55 17.96 11.30
N THR A 144 15.27 16.98 10.74
CA THR A 144 16.74 16.98 10.72
C THR A 144 17.30 18.19 9.97
N LEU A 145 16.73 18.55 8.81
CA LEU A 145 17.12 19.76 8.07
C LEU A 145 16.89 21.03 8.88
N ALA A 146 15.77 21.13 9.60
CA ALA A 146 15.50 22.27 10.46
C ALA A 146 16.57 22.40 11.57
N LEU A 147 16.92 21.30 12.23
CA LEU A 147 17.99 21.28 13.25
C LEU A 147 19.35 21.70 12.68
N ILE A 148 19.70 21.21 11.48
CA ILE A 148 20.93 21.63 10.78
C ILE A 148 20.89 23.13 10.48
N GLY A 149 19.73 23.65 10.04
CA GLY A 149 19.50 25.07 9.80
C GLY A 149 19.72 25.92 11.06
N GLU A 150 19.18 25.48 12.21
CA GLU A 150 19.39 26.13 13.50
C GLU A 150 20.88 26.16 13.91
N ILE A 151 21.57 25.03 13.82
CA ILE A 151 23.00 24.93 14.14
C ILE A 151 23.81 25.87 13.24
N ARG A 152 23.50 25.91 11.93
CA ARG A 152 24.17 26.81 10.99
C ARG A 152 23.90 28.27 11.30
N GLY A 153 22.66 28.61 11.67
CA GLY A 153 22.29 29.96 12.10
C GLY A 153 23.04 30.41 13.34
N GLU A 154 23.13 29.55 14.35
CA GLU A 154 23.88 29.85 15.59
C GLU A 154 25.38 29.98 15.34
N ALA A 155 25.96 29.08 14.55
CA ALA A 155 27.37 29.18 14.14
C ALA A 155 27.66 30.46 13.36
N GLY A 156 26.76 30.85 12.44
CA GLY A 156 26.85 32.10 11.69
C GLY A 156 26.76 33.32 12.60
N ALA A 157 25.81 33.33 13.54
CA ALA A 157 25.65 34.39 14.52
C ALA A 157 26.93 34.54 15.38
N MET A 158 27.47 33.43 15.89
CA MET A 158 28.73 33.42 16.65
C MET A 158 29.90 33.97 15.83
N ARG A 159 30.03 33.59 14.56
CA ARG A 159 31.08 34.10 13.67
C ARG A 159 30.99 35.61 13.41
N SER A 160 29.76 36.14 13.32
CA SER A 160 29.51 37.54 13.01
C SER A 160 29.55 38.48 14.22
N SER A 161 29.54 37.92 15.43
CA SER A 161 29.45 38.68 16.69
C SER A 161 30.85 38.89 17.28
N ALA A 162 31.16 40.10 17.73
CA ALA A 162 32.35 40.36 18.55
C ALA A 162 32.08 39.91 20.00
N LEU A 163 32.16 38.61 20.25
CA LEU A 163 31.96 38.00 21.56
C LEU A 163 33.25 38.05 22.37
N SER A 164 33.14 38.14 23.70
CA SER A 164 34.28 37.85 24.58
C SER A 164 34.61 36.36 24.54
N GLU A 165 35.85 36.01 24.87
CA GLU A 165 36.35 34.62 24.90
C GLU A 165 35.41 33.70 25.72
N GLU A 166 35.04 34.14 26.92
CA GLU A 166 34.19 33.39 27.85
C GLU A 166 32.77 33.16 27.31
N GLU A 167 32.19 34.14 26.61
CA GLU A 167 30.87 34.00 25.99
C GLU A 167 30.92 33.11 24.76
N PHE A 168 32.01 33.18 24.00
CA PHE A 168 32.24 32.30 22.85
C PHE A 168 32.32 30.84 23.30
N GLU A 169 33.15 30.52 24.31
CA GLU A 169 33.27 29.15 24.83
C GLU A 169 31.93 28.60 25.32
N ARG A 170 31.17 29.40 26.08
CA ARG A 170 29.88 28.99 26.63
C ARG A 170 28.87 28.67 25.53
N ARG A 171 28.83 29.47 24.46
CA ARG A 171 27.96 29.25 23.29
C ARG A 171 28.46 28.09 22.43
N TRP A 172 29.77 27.93 22.30
CA TRP A 172 30.39 26.82 21.58
C TRP A 172 30.04 25.47 22.21
N ASP A 173 30.09 25.35 23.53
CA ASP A 173 29.71 24.12 24.23
C ASP A 173 28.20 23.85 24.19
N ALA A 174 27.37 24.89 24.13
CA ALA A 174 25.94 24.72 23.85
C ALA A 174 25.71 24.19 22.42
N LEU A 175 26.44 24.72 21.43
CA LEU A 175 26.34 24.32 20.03
C LEU A 175 26.81 22.87 19.82
N LYS A 176 27.94 22.46 20.43
CA LYS A 176 28.40 21.05 20.41
C LYS A 176 27.32 20.09 20.91
N ARG A 177 26.65 20.43 22.02
CA ARG A 177 25.56 19.61 22.56
C ARG A 177 24.37 19.51 21.62
N LYS A 178 24.10 20.53 20.79
CA LYS A 178 23.07 20.47 19.75
C LYS A 178 23.50 19.63 18.55
N ILE A 179 24.76 19.74 18.12
CA ILE A 179 25.32 18.92 17.03
C ILE A 179 25.21 17.42 17.36
N VAL A 180 25.53 17.02 18.59
CA VAL A 180 25.40 15.62 19.06
C VAL A 180 23.95 15.10 18.98
N ARG A 181 22.93 15.96 19.00
CA ARG A 181 21.53 15.53 18.84
C ARG A 181 21.17 15.19 17.40
N VAL A 182 21.93 15.67 16.42
CA VAL A 182 21.71 15.43 14.99
C VAL A 182 22.52 14.23 14.50
N VAL A 183 23.75 14.08 15.00
CA VAL A 183 24.65 12.96 14.70
C VAL A 183 25.01 12.28 16.02
N PRO A 184 24.26 11.25 16.45
CA PRO A 184 24.61 10.45 17.63
C PRO A 184 25.84 9.57 17.40
#